data_AF-W2VJE9-F1
#
_entry.id   AF-W2VJE9-F1
#
_cell.length_a   1.000
_cell.length_b   1.000
_cell.length_c   1.000
_cell.angle_alpha   90.00
_cell.angle_beta   90.00
_cell.angle_gamma   90.00
#
_symmetry.space_group_name_H-M   'P 1'
#
loop_
_entity.id
_entity.type
_entity.pdbx_description
1 polymer ?
#
loop_
_entity_poly.entity_id
_entity_poly.type
_entity_poly.pdbx_seq_one_letter_code
_entity_poly.pdbx_strand_id
1 'polypeptide(L)'
;MLNKQNSSKKTGSERVREARKRSQKRGFTADINMRAVAVLVAAFIILVLIAISGLQKVGKFLKSSKVDGTEVTTEIADEKLKKQITIDEIDITGMKMSEAKAAIDKVYPWKLTLHIGDDLSDSMVLDNVLDTKVTKLLNEIYADVDNAASHYEINFDDADIDSMVEKAKEKWNINPVNGSISGFNKETKSFTYADESDGYLID
;
A
#
# COMPACT_ATOMS: atom_id res chain seq x y z
N MET A 1 19.73 4.95 -66.02
CA MET A 1 18.42 4.54 -65.44
C MET A 1 17.99 5.61 -64.44
N LEU A 2 16.86 6.27 -64.67
CA LEU A 2 16.40 7.46 -63.93
C LEU A 2 15.84 7.08 -62.55
N ASN A 3 16.27 7.79 -61.50
CA ASN A 3 15.72 7.67 -60.15
C ASN A 3 14.53 8.64 -60.00
N LYS A 4 13.31 8.09 -59.89
CA LYS A 4 12.04 8.85 -59.86
C LYS A 4 11.67 9.16 -58.40
N GLN A 5 11.94 10.39 -57.96
CA GLN A 5 11.46 10.89 -56.67
C GLN A 5 9.94 11.11 -56.72
N ASN A 6 9.19 10.32 -55.94
CA ASN A 6 7.77 10.55 -55.69
C ASN A 6 7.59 11.74 -54.74
N SER A 7 7.06 12.85 -55.25
CA SER A 7 6.57 13.97 -54.43
C SER A 7 5.06 13.83 -54.22
N SER A 8 4.63 13.31 -53.06
CA SER A 8 3.22 13.32 -52.71
C SER A 8 2.81 14.74 -52.29
N LYS A 9 2.08 15.43 -53.17
CA LYS A 9 1.48 16.73 -52.86
C LYS A 9 0.35 16.54 -51.84
N LYS A 10 0.59 16.92 -50.58
CA LYS A 10 -0.45 16.96 -49.52
C LYS A 10 -1.54 17.99 -49.89
N THR A 11 -2.80 17.55 -49.90
CA THR A 11 -3.99 18.34 -50.22
C THR A 11 -4.27 19.38 -49.13
N GLY A 12 -4.79 20.55 -49.51
CA GLY A 12 -4.97 21.71 -48.62
C GLY A 12 -5.80 21.46 -47.35
N SER A 13 -6.66 20.44 -47.34
CA SER A 13 -7.48 20.05 -46.19
C SER A 13 -6.66 19.39 -45.06
N GLU A 14 -5.58 18.67 -45.37
CA GLU A 14 -4.70 18.08 -44.37
C GLU A 14 -3.87 19.14 -43.64
N ARG A 15 -3.45 20.19 -44.35
CA ARG A 15 -2.69 21.31 -43.79
C ARG A 15 -3.48 22.09 -42.75
N VAL A 16 -4.79 22.26 -42.98
CA VAL A 16 -5.70 22.94 -42.04
C VAL A 16 -5.97 22.06 -40.80
N ARG A 17 -6.04 20.74 -40.98
CA ARG A 17 -6.22 19.77 -39.88
C ARG A 17 -4.98 19.69 -38.97
N GLU A 18 -3.77 19.74 -39.53
CA GLU A 18 -2.53 19.82 -38.75
C GLU A 18 -2.38 21.17 -38.02
N ALA A 19 -2.80 22.29 -38.64
CA ALA A 19 -2.77 23.61 -38.00
C ALA A 19 -3.71 23.67 -36.77
N ARG A 20 -4.93 23.11 -36.87
CA ARG A 20 -5.85 23.00 -35.72
C ARG A 20 -5.30 22.10 -34.61
N LYS A 21 -4.65 20.98 -34.94
CA LYS A 21 -4.01 20.11 -33.94
C LYS A 21 -2.84 20.79 -33.19
N ARG A 22 -2.08 21.68 -33.85
CA ARG A 22 -1.04 22.47 -33.17
C ARG A 22 -1.60 23.58 -32.28
N SER A 23 -2.74 24.15 -32.66
CA SER A 23 -3.44 25.17 -31.85
C SER A 23 -4.02 24.59 -30.55
N GLN A 24 -4.56 23.37 -30.56
CA GLN A 24 -5.12 22.74 -29.36
C GLN A 24 -4.08 22.28 -28.33
N LYS A 25 -2.80 22.07 -28.72
CA LYS A 25 -1.74 21.66 -27.79
C LYS A 25 -1.12 22.79 -26.96
N ARG A 26 -1.55 24.04 -27.16
CA ARG A 26 -1.05 25.21 -26.39
C ARG A 26 -1.97 25.65 -25.25
N GLY A 27 -3.00 24.88 -24.93
CA GLY A 27 -4.04 25.26 -23.95
C GLY A 27 -4.05 24.50 -22.63
N PHE A 28 -2.99 23.75 -22.28
CA PHE A 28 -2.90 23.05 -20.98
C PHE A 28 -1.58 23.33 -20.27
N THR A 29 -1.16 24.58 -20.26
CA THR A 29 -0.26 25.07 -19.22
C THR A 29 -1.00 26.23 -18.57
N ALA A 30 -2.09 25.87 -17.91
CA ALA A 30 -2.71 26.71 -16.91
C ALA A 30 -1.62 27.04 -15.88
N ASP A 31 -1.15 28.29 -15.88
CA ASP A 31 -0.84 29.10 -14.71
C ASP A 31 -0.33 28.37 -13.46
N ILE A 32 0.61 27.45 -13.61
CA ILE A 32 1.42 26.97 -12.50
C ILE A 32 2.31 28.14 -12.12
N ASN A 33 1.91 28.88 -11.09
CA ASN A 33 2.75 29.90 -10.49
C ASN A 33 4.05 29.24 -10.03
N MET A 34 5.08 29.34 -10.87
CA MET A 34 6.40 28.74 -10.65
C MET A 34 7.02 29.20 -9.32
N ARG A 35 6.59 30.38 -8.83
CA ARG A 35 6.87 30.86 -7.47
C ARG A 35 6.24 30.00 -6.37
N ALA A 36 4.99 29.57 -6.52
CA ALA A 36 4.31 28.68 -5.58
C ALA A 36 4.93 27.27 -5.59
N VAL A 37 5.30 26.76 -6.77
CA VAL A 37 6.03 25.48 -6.87
C VAL A 37 7.41 25.56 -6.22
N ALA A 38 8.15 26.65 -6.44
CA ALA A 38 9.45 26.85 -5.80
C ALA A 38 9.34 26.92 -4.27
N VAL A 39 8.29 27.56 -3.73
CA VAL A 39 8.03 27.60 -2.28
C VAL A 39 7.68 26.21 -1.73
N LEU A 40 6.87 25.43 -2.44
CA LEU A 40 6.54 24.06 -2.05
C LEU A 40 7.77 23.15 -2.03
N VAL A 41 8.64 23.25 -3.03
CA VAL A 41 9.90 22.49 -3.08
C VAL A 41 10.85 22.90 -1.95
N ALA A 42 10.98 24.20 -1.68
CA ALA A 42 11.81 24.69 -0.57
C ALA A 42 11.28 24.22 0.80
N ALA A 43 9.96 24.27 1.01
CA ALA A 43 9.32 23.78 2.23
C ALA A 43 9.55 22.27 2.42
N PHE A 44 9.44 21.48 1.34
CA PHE A 44 9.69 20.04 1.38
C PHE A 44 11.15 19.71 1.76
N ILE A 45 12.12 20.43 1.20
CA ILE A 45 13.55 20.25 1.53
C ILE A 45 13.81 20.57 3.01
N ILE A 46 13.22 21.63 3.55
CA ILE A 46 13.35 22.00 4.96
C ILE A 46 12.76 20.92 5.87
N LEU A 47 11.60 20.36 5.51
CA LEU A 47 10.93 19.30 6.27
C LEU A 47 11.80 18.03 6.33
N VAL A 48 12.41 17.65 5.22
CA VAL A 48 13.35 16.51 5.16
C VAL A 48 14.58 16.75 6.05
N LEU A 49 15.14 17.97 6.05
CA LEU A 49 16.29 18.30 6.91
C LEU A 49 15.94 18.27 8.41
N ILE A 50 14.74 18.70 8.80
CA ILE A 50 14.26 18.62 10.19
C ILE A 50 14.05 17.17 10.61
N ALA A 51 13.49 16.31 9.75
CA ALA A 51 13.32 14.89 10.03
C ALA A 51 14.66 14.17 10.28
N ILE A 52 15.69 14.46 9.46
CA ILE A 52 17.03 13.89 9.62
C ILE A 52 17.70 14.42 10.90
N SER A 53 17.55 15.71 11.20
CA SER A 53 18.13 16.34 12.40
C SER A 53 17.45 15.89 13.70
N GLY A 54 16.16 15.58 13.65
CA GLY A 54 15.39 15.01 14.76
C GLY A 54 15.93 13.64 15.19
N LEU A 55 16.24 12.75 14.24
CA LEU A 55 16.80 11.43 14.54
C LEU A 55 18.20 11.50 15.19
N GLN A 56 19.04 12.47 14.81
CA GLN A 56 20.40 12.58 15.36
C GLN A 56 20.46 13.14 16.79
N LYS A 57 19.45 13.93 17.22
CA LYS A 57 19.41 14.47 18.60
C LYS A 57 18.85 13.47 19.61
N VAL A 58 17.95 12.57 19.24
CA VAL A 58 17.44 11.51 20.15
C VAL A 58 18.52 10.45 20.42
N GLY A 59 19.34 10.11 19.41
CA GLY A 59 20.45 9.16 19.58
C GLY A 59 21.61 9.66 20.46
N LYS A 60 21.75 10.98 20.68
CA LYS A 60 22.75 11.55 21.59
C LYS A 60 22.23 11.77 23.02
N PHE A 61 20.92 11.90 23.22
CA PHE A 61 20.34 12.09 24.55
C PHE A 61 20.15 10.77 25.33
N LEU A 62 20.05 9.64 24.63
CA LEU A 62 20.00 8.31 25.28
C LEU A 62 21.37 7.76 25.74
N LYS A 63 22.49 8.38 25.36
CA LYS A 63 23.84 7.91 25.72
C LYS A 63 24.38 8.47 27.05
N SER A 64 23.62 9.26 27.79
CA SER A 64 24.11 9.92 29.03
C SER A 64 23.32 9.61 30.30
N SER A 65 22.37 8.67 30.29
CA SER A 65 21.70 8.24 31.53
C SER A 65 22.03 6.79 31.82
N LYS A 66 23.27 6.54 32.25
CA LYS A 66 23.60 5.34 33.01
C LYS A 66 23.21 5.61 34.45
N VAL A 67 22.03 5.17 34.85
CA VAL A 67 21.66 4.97 36.26
C VAL A 67 21.13 3.55 36.37
N ASP A 68 21.86 2.82 37.21
CA ASP A 68 21.64 1.49 37.75
C ASP A 68 20.17 1.08 37.90
N GLY A 69 19.84 -0.14 37.45
CA GLY A 69 18.61 -0.81 37.86
C GLY A 69 17.92 -1.62 36.76
N THR A 70 18.10 -2.94 36.81
CA THR A 70 17.31 -3.98 36.13
C THR A 70 17.84 -4.39 34.75
N GLU A 71 19.02 -5.00 34.76
CA GLU A 71 19.55 -5.86 33.70
C GLU A 71 18.81 -7.20 33.71
N VAL A 72 17.78 -7.41 32.86
CA VAL A 72 17.43 -8.76 32.36
C VAL A 72 16.79 -8.75 30.95
N THR A 73 16.16 -7.67 30.49
CA THR A 73 15.26 -7.80 29.31
C THR A 73 15.88 -7.53 27.93
N THR A 74 17.15 -7.12 27.84
CA THR A 74 17.75 -6.68 26.55
C THR A 74 18.87 -7.56 26.01
N GLU A 75 19.29 -8.62 26.70
CA GLU A 75 20.43 -9.44 26.25
C GLU A 75 20.03 -10.64 25.37
N ILE A 76 18.75 -11.01 25.34
CA ILE A 76 18.27 -12.19 24.61
C ILE A 76 18.23 -11.95 23.08
N ALA A 77 18.24 -10.68 22.64
CA ALA A 77 18.14 -10.34 21.21
C ALA A 77 19.42 -10.59 20.39
N ASP A 78 20.56 -10.81 21.05
CA ASP A 78 21.87 -11.00 20.39
C ASP A 78 22.41 -12.44 20.43
N GLU A 79 21.76 -13.33 21.17
CA GLU A 79 22.17 -14.74 21.19
C GLU A 79 21.68 -15.48 19.95
N LYS A 80 22.65 -16.09 19.25
CA LYS A 80 22.37 -16.98 18.12
C LYS A 80 21.77 -18.28 18.65
N LEU A 81 20.71 -18.77 18.00
CA LEU A 81 20.10 -20.05 18.33
C LEU A 81 21.13 -21.19 18.22
N LYS A 82 21.39 -21.87 19.34
CA LYS A 82 22.28 -23.06 19.38
C LYS A 82 21.51 -24.36 19.14
N LYS A 83 20.20 -24.36 19.42
CA LYS A 83 19.28 -25.48 19.20
C LYS A 83 18.78 -25.44 17.76
N GLN A 84 18.62 -26.61 17.16
CA GLN A 84 18.04 -26.70 15.82
C GLN A 84 16.53 -26.48 15.91
N ILE A 85 16.07 -25.38 15.30
CA ILE A 85 14.65 -24.99 15.29
C ILE A 85 14.26 -24.70 13.84
N THR A 86 13.14 -25.28 13.43
CA THR A 86 12.55 -25.12 12.10
C THR A 86 11.18 -24.47 12.22
N ILE A 87 10.89 -23.52 11.35
CA ILE A 87 9.55 -22.95 11.16
C ILE A 87 9.13 -23.32 9.73
N ASP A 88 8.09 -24.14 9.60
CA ASP A 88 7.74 -24.85 8.36
C ASP A 88 8.99 -25.55 7.76
N GLU A 89 9.42 -25.15 6.56
CA GLU A 89 10.60 -25.68 5.86
C GLU A 89 11.87 -24.82 6.10
N ILE A 90 11.81 -23.81 6.97
CA ILE A 90 12.87 -22.83 7.16
C ILE A 90 13.64 -23.14 8.43
N ASP A 91 14.91 -23.52 8.28
CA ASP A 91 15.84 -23.68 9.39
C ASP A 91 16.33 -22.31 9.87
N ILE A 92 15.97 -21.92 11.09
CA ILE A 92 16.36 -20.64 11.71
C ILE A 92 17.57 -20.79 12.64
N THR A 93 18.19 -21.97 12.67
CA THR A 93 19.34 -22.26 13.54
C THR A 93 20.48 -21.28 13.32
N GLY A 94 21.03 -20.74 14.41
CA GLY A 94 22.13 -19.77 14.37
C GLY A 94 21.76 -18.39 13.85
N MET A 95 20.50 -18.15 13.44
CA MET A 95 20.03 -16.85 12.99
C MET A 95 19.65 -15.96 14.18
N LYS A 96 19.79 -14.64 14.01
CA LYS A 96 19.13 -13.67 14.89
C LYS A 96 17.65 -13.54 14.52
N MET A 97 16.83 -13.04 15.46
CA MET A 97 15.40 -12.84 15.22
C MET A 97 15.10 -12.06 13.92
N SER A 98 15.87 -11.01 13.64
CA SER A 98 15.71 -10.21 12.41
C SER A 98 16.12 -10.96 11.14
N GLU A 99 17.13 -11.82 11.22
CA GLU A 99 17.58 -12.65 10.10
C GLU A 99 16.58 -13.78 9.83
N ALA A 100 16.07 -14.41 10.88
CA ALA A 100 15.01 -15.43 10.81
C ALA A 100 13.74 -14.85 10.17
N LYS A 101 13.30 -13.68 10.63
CA LYS A 101 12.17 -12.96 10.01
C LYS A 101 12.41 -12.68 8.53
N ALA A 102 13.58 -12.16 8.18
CA ALA A 102 13.94 -11.88 6.78
C ALA A 102 14.06 -13.14 5.92
N ALA A 103 14.39 -14.31 6.50
CA ALA A 103 14.38 -15.59 5.80
C ALA A 103 12.93 -16.03 5.50
N ILE A 104 12.03 -15.91 6.47
CA ILE A 104 10.59 -16.20 6.31
C ILE A 104 9.96 -15.28 5.26
N ASP A 105 10.23 -13.97 5.33
CA ASP A 105 9.69 -12.99 4.37
C ASP A 105 10.12 -13.27 2.91
N LYS A 106 11.28 -13.91 2.71
CA LYS A 106 11.75 -14.30 1.37
C LYS A 106 11.01 -15.50 0.81
N VAL A 107 10.68 -16.48 1.66
CA VAL A 107 9.96 -17.69 1.27
C VAL A 107 8.47 -17.40 1.08
N TYR A 108 7.91 -16.58 1.98
CA TYR A 108 6.49 -16.21 1.99
C TYR A 108 6.30 -14.70 1.79
N PRO A 109 6.52 -14.18 0.56
CA PRO A 109 6.31 -12.76 0.28
C PRO A 109 4.81 -12.43 0.31
N TRP A 110 4.39 -11.59 1.25
CA TRP A 110 3.01 -11.13 1.32
C TRP A 110 2.67 -10.10 0.24
N LYS A 111 1.80 -10.46 -0.70
CA LYS A 111 1.31 -9.57 -1.77
C LYS A 111 -0.14 -9.87 -2.13
N LEU A 112 -1.00 -10.04 -1.13
CA LEU A 112 -2.41 -10.31 -1.35
C LEU A 112 -3.16 -9.02 -1.73
N THR A 113 -3.91 -9.10 -2.83
CA THR A 113 -4.77 -8.03 -3.33
C THR A 113 -6.16 -8.57 -3.59
N LEU A 114 -7.16 -7.96 -2.97
CA LEU A 114 -8.57 -8.23 -3.26
C LEU A 114 -9.05 -7.34 -4.41
N HIS A 115 -9.96 -7.87 -5.21
CA HIS A 115 -10.68 -7.14 -6.25
C HIS A 115 -12.11 -7.66 -6.29
N ILE A 116 -13.06 -6.82 -6.68
CA ILE A 116 -14.47 -7.18 -6.81
C ILE A 116 -14.90 -7.03 -8.26
N GLY A 117 -15.50 -8.09 -8.80
CA GLY A 117 -15.90 -8.16 -10.20
C GLY A 117 -14.71 -8.34 -11.15
N ASP A 118 -14.95 -8.09 -12.43
CA ASP A 118 -13.95 -8.29 -13.50
C ASP A 118 -12.98 -7.09 -13.65
N ASP A 119 -13.21 -6.00 -12.92
CA ASP A 119 -12.38 -4.79 -13.01
C ASP A 119 -11.26 -4.79 -11.96
N LEU A 120 -10.03 -5.03 -12.42
CA LEU A 120 -8.81 -4.97 -11.60
C LEU A 120 -8.47 -3.55 -11.12
N SER A 121 -9.13 -2.52 -11.67
CA SER A 121 -8.93 -1.12 -11.26
C SER A 121 -9.46 -0.85 -9.85
N ASP A 122 -10.50 -1.57 -9.42
CA ASP A 122 -11.02 -1.48 -8.07
C ASP A 122 -10.47 -2.63 -7.20
N SER A 123 -9.18 -2.51 -6.88
CA SER A 123 -8.46 -3.44 -6.01
C SER A 123 -8.06 -2.81 -4.68
N MET A 124 -7.84 -3.65 -3.68
CA MET A 124 -7.37 -3.27 -2.35
C MET A 124 -6.25 -4.21 -1.90
N VAL A 125 -5.13 -3.63 -1.47
CA VAL A 125 -4.03 -4.38 -0.88
C VAL A 125 -4.43 -4.78 0.54
N LEU A 126 -4.26 -6.06 0.87
CA LEU A 126 -4.54 -6.57 2.21
C LEU A 126 -3.34 -6.38 3.14
N ASP A 127 -3.66 -6.10 4.41
CA ASP A 127 -2.69 -6.06 5.49
C ASP A 127 -1.93 -7.38 5.62
N ASN A 128 -0.66 -7.30 6.00
CA ASN A 128 0.19 -8.47 6.18
C ASN A 128 -0.04 -9.11 7.54
N VAL A 129 -0.98 -10.05 7.61
CA VAL A 129 -1.27 -10.80 8.84
C VAL A 129 -0.15 -11.78 9.19
N LEU A 130 0.54 -12.33 8.19
CA LEU A 130 1.71 -13.20 8.37
C LEU A 130 2.80 -12.50 9.19
N ASP A 131 3.07 -11.22 8.93
CA ASP A 131 4.09 -10.43 9.64
C ASP A 131 3.89 -10.43 11.15
N THR A 132 2.64 -10.24 11.58
CA THR A 132 2.28 -10.17 13.00
C THR A 132 2.45 -11.52 13.69
N LYS A 133 2.00 -12.61 13.04
CA LYS A 133 2.16 -13.98 13.56
C LYS A 133 3.61 -14.40 13.64
N VAL A 134 4.38 -14.18 12.58
CA VAL A 134 5.82 -14.51 12.54
C VAL A 134 6.55 -13.75 13.63
N THR A 135 6.27 -12.46 13.81
CA THR A 135 6.89 -11.67 14.88
C THR A 135 6.55 -12.22 16.27
N LYS A 136 5.28 -12.58 16.50
CA LYS A 136 4.85 -13.17 17.77
C LYS A 136 5.51 -14.52 18.04
N LEU A 137 5.53 -15.39 17.04
CA LEU A 137 6.16 -16.72 17.11
C LEU A 137 7.67 -16.61 17.40
N LEU A 138 8.37 -15.76 16.66
CA LEU A 138 9.80 -15.53 16.88
C LEU A 138 10.07 -14.95 18.27
N ASN A 139 9.24 -14.02 18.76
CA ASN A 139 9.39 -13.50 20.13
C ASN A 139 9.27 -14.62 21.17
N GLU A 140 8.33 -15.54 21.01
CA GLU A 140 8.14 -16.68 21.91
C GLU A 140 9.34 -17.65 21.87
N ILE A 141 9.81 -18.00 20.68
CA ILE A 141 10.97 -18.89 20.49
C ILE A 141 12.24 -18.29 21.10
N TYR A 142 12.51 -17.01 20.83
CA TYR A 142 13.73 -16.36 21.31
C TYR A 142 13.66 -16.01 22.79
N ALA A 143 12.46 -15.81 23.37
CA ALA A 143 12.32 -15.56 24.81
C ALA A 143 12.73 -16.77 25.68
N ASP A 144 12.53 -18.00 25.18
CA ASP A 144 12.88 -19.23 25.88
C ASP A 144 13.36 -20.32 24.89
N VAL A 145 14.61 -20.18 24.46
CA VAL A 145 15.24 -21.08 23.47
C VAL A 145 15.38 -22.51 24.01
N ASP A 146 15.55 -22.68 25.32
CA ASP A 146 15.75 -23.99 25.93
C ASP A 146 14.47 -24.84 25.86
N ASN A 147 13.32 -24.23 26.15
CA ASN A 147 12.00 -24.88 26.09
C ASN A 147 11.33 -24.82 24.72
N ALA A 148 11.86 -24.06 23.76
CA ALA A 148 11.32 -23.98 22.41
C ALA A 148 11.26 -25.36 21.72
N ALA A 149 10.21 -25.60 20.95
CA ALA A 149 10.07 -26.82 20.16
C ALA A 149 11.10 -26.86 19.01
N SER A 150 11.40 -28.06 18.50
CA SER A 150 12.28 -28.22 17.34
C SER A 150 11.62 -27.83 16.01
N HIS A 151 10.29 -27.82 15.98
CA HIS A 151 9.50 -27.55 14.79
C HIS A 151 8.24 -26.75 15.16
N TYR A 152 7.97 -25.73 14.35
CA TYR A 152 6.78 -24.87 14.43
C TYR A 152 6.15 -24.78 13.05
N GLU A 153 4.83 -24.67 13.00
CA GLU A 153 4.08 -24.48 11.76
C GLU A 153 3.36 -23.13 11.79
N ILE A 154 3.37 -22.43 10.66
CA ILE A 154 2.62 -21.18 10.50
C ILE A 154 1.22 -21.52 10.00
N ASN A 155 0.25 -21.42 10.91
CA ASN A 155 -1.15 -21.64 10.59
C ASN A 155 -1.96 -20.33 10.62
N PHE A 156 -2.90 -20.23 9.69
CA PHE A 156 -3.90 -19.17 9.63
C PHE A 156 -5.22 -19.71 10.17
N ASP A 157 -5.93 -18.87 10.92
CA ASP A 157 -7.24 -19.15 11.49
C ASP A 157 -8.30 -18.22 10.88
N ASP A 158 -9.57 -18.50 11.18
CA ASP A 158 -10.69 -17.72 10.66
C ASP A 158 -10.61 -16.25 11.12
N ALA A 159 -10.07 -15.97 12.31
CA ALA A 159 -9.94 -14.61 12.83
C ALA A 159 -8.97 -13.76 12.01
N ASP A 160 -7.92 -14.38 11.45
CA ASP A 160 -7.01 -13.70 10.51
C ASP A 160 -7.76 -13.25 9.24
N ILE A 161 -8.65 -14.09 8.75
CA ILE A 161 -9.44 -13.85 7.54
C ILE A 161 -10.52 -12.80 7.82
N ASP A 162 -11.20 -12.88 8.97
CA ASP A 162 -12.25 -11.96 9.39
C ASP A 162 -11.77 -10.50 9.35
N SER A 163 -10.56 -10.24 9.84
CA SER A 163 -9.96 -8.90 9.81
C SER A 163 -9.78 -8.35 8.39
N MET A 164 -9.49 -9.22 7.42
CA MET A 164 -9.35 -8.85 6.01
C MET A 164 -10.72 -8.60 5.37
N VAL A 165 -11.72 -9.42 5.74
CA VAL A 165 -13.10 -9.29 5.28
C VAL A 165 -13.73 -8.00 5.82
N GLU A 166 -13.51 -7.64 7.09
CA GLU A 166 -14.00 -6.38 7.66
C GLU A 166 -13.47 -5.15 6.91
N LYS A 167 -12.19 -5.14 6.55
CA LYS A 167 -11.63 -4.06 5.72
C LYS A 167 -12.23 -4.03 4.32
N ALA A 168 -12.49 -5.20 3.75
CA ALA A 168 -13.15 -5.29 2.45
C ALA A 168 -14.59 -4.75 2.52
N LYS A 169 -15.31 -5.09 3.59
CA LYS A 169 -16.65 -4.57 3.90
C LYS A 169 -16.64 -3.05 4.04
N GLU A 170 -15.66 -2.46 4.72
CA GLU A 170 -15.55 -1.00 4.86
C GLU A 170 -15.42 -0.30 3.49
N LYS A 171 -14.67 -0.89 2.56
CA LYS A 171 -14.47 -0.31 1.23
C LYS A 171 -15.68 -0.52 0.30
N TRP A 172 -16.25 -1.71 0.30
CA TRP A 172 -17.15 -2.16 -0.78
C TRP A 172 -18.58 -2.45 -0.35
N ASN A 173 -18.93 -2.38 0.93
CA ASN A 173 -20.34 -2.43 1.31
C ASN A 173 -21.03 -1.14 0.89
N ILE A 174 -21.92 -1.27 -0.10
CA ILE A 174 -22.71 -0.18 -0.65
C ILE A 174 -24.16 -0.45 -0.29
N ASN A 175 -24.78 0.46 0.46
CA ASN A 175 -26.20 0.35 0.76
C ASN A 175 -27.03 0.60 -0.50
N PRO A 176 -28.07 -0.20 -0.77
CA PRO A 176 -28.98 0.06 -1.88
C PRO A 176 -29.75 1.36 -1.65
N VAL A 177 -30.04 2.06 -2.74
CA VAL A 177 -30.87 3.27 -2.75
C VAL A 177 -32.14 2.99 -3.54
N ASN A 178 -33.28 3.00 -2.86
CA ASN A 178 -34.58 2.78 -3.50
C ASN A 178 -34.99 4.00 -4.33
N GLY A 179 -35.54 3.76 -5.52
CA GLY A 179 -36.20 4.79 -6.32
C GLY A 179 -37.39 5.39 -5.57
N SER A 180 -37.57 6.70 -5.69
CA SER A 180 -38.71 7.41 -5.10
C SER A 180 -39.23 8.50 -6.04
N ILE A 181 -40.48 8.92 -5.88
CA ILE A 181 -41.01 10.05 -6.65
C ILE A 181 -40.40 11.33 -6.08
N SER A 182 -39.59 12.03 -6.88
CA SER A 182 -38.94 13.28 -6.50
C SER A 182 -39.84 14.50 -6.73
N GLY A 183 -40.84 14.40 -7.61
CA GLY A 183 -41.74 15.51 -7.92
C GLY A 183 -42.81 15.20 -8.96
N PHE A 184 -43.67 16.20 -9.20
CA PHE A 184 -44.71 16.15 -10.23
C PHE A 184 -44.64 17.41 -11.08
N ASN A 185 -44.43 17.24 -12.38
CA ASN A 185 -44.48 18.33 -13.35
C ASN A 185 -45.94 18.56 -13.76
N LYS A 186 -46.48 19.73 -13.37
CA LYS A 186 -47.88 20.11 -13.63
C LYS A 186 -48.16 20.43 -15.11
N GLU A 187 -47.15 20.84 -15.87
CA GLU A 187 -47.29 21.18 -17.29
C GLU A 187 -47.39 19.92 -18.14
N THR A 188 -46.51 18.95 -17.89
CA THR A 188 -46.48 17.67 -18.62
C THR A 188 -47.37 16.60 -18.01
N LYS A 189 -47.96 16.87 -16.82
CA LYS A 189 -48.75 15.91 -16.01
C LYS A 189 -47.99 14.62 -15.72
N SER A 190 -46.69 14.70 -15.48
CA SER A 190 -45.81 13.52 -15.27
C SER A 190 -45.06 13.58 -13.94
N PHE A 191 -44.77 12.42 -13.38
CA PHE A 191 -43.92 12.29 -12.19
C PHE A 191 -42.43 12.27 -12.59
N THR A 192 -41.59 12.89 -11.76
CA THR A 192 -40.14 12.73 -11.80
C THR A 192 -39.73 11.75 -10.71
N TYR A 193 -38.80 10.86 -11.03
CA TYR A 193 -38.27 9.88 -10.09
C TYR A 193 -36.85 10.30 -9.68
N ALA A 194 -36.48 9.99 -8.44
CA ALA A 194 -35.11 10.01 -7.97
C ALA A 194 -34.43 8.73 -8.45
N ASP A 195 -33.13 8.84 -8.73
CA ASP A 195 -32.31 7.72 -9.17
C ASP A 195 -32.26 6.62 -8.10
N GLU A 196 -32.25 5.36 -8.56
CA GLU A 196 -32.05 4.18 -7.74
C GLU A 196 -30.69 3.55 -8.04
N SER A 197 -30.13 2.86 -7.06
CA SER A 197 -28.87 2.14 -7.23
C SER A 197 -28.87 0.85 -6.42
N ASP A 198 -28.40 -0.22 -7.04
CA ASP A 198 -28.19 -1.49 -6.36
C ASP A 198 -27.14 -1.36 -5.25
N GLY A 199 -27.35 -2.12 -4.19
CA GLY A 199 -26.37 -2.27 -3.11
C GLY A 199 -25.44 -3.44 -3.37
N TYR A 200 -24.32 -3.45 -2.65
CA TYR A 200 -23.39 -4.56 -2.63
C TYR A 200 -23.06 -4.89 -1.17
N LEU A 201 -23.15 -6.17 -0.81
CA LEU A 201 -22.85 -6.65 0.53
C LEU A 201 -21.87 -7.81 0.43
N ILE A 202 -20.75 -7.69 1.13
CA ILE A 202 -19.84 -8.80 1.40
C ILE A 202 -20.37 -9.51 2.65
N ASP A 203 -20.60 -10.82 2.56
CA ASP A 203 -20.95 -11.68 3.70
C ASP A 203 -19.72 -12.06 4.52
#